data_AF-A0A210Q6K7-F1
#
_entry.id   AF-A0A210Q6K7-F1
#
_cell.length_a   1.000
_cell.length_b   1.000
_cell.length_c   1.000
_cell.angle_alpha   90.00
_cell.angle_beta   90.00
_cell.angle_gamma   90.00
#
_symmetry.space_group_name_H-M   'P 1'
#
loop_
_entity.id
_entity.type
_entity.pdbx_description
1 polymer ?
#
loop_
_entity_poly.entity_id
_entity_poly.type
_entity_poly.pdbx_seq_one_letter_code
_entity_poly.pdbx_strand_id
1 'polypeptide(L)'
;MNGIMHVRPGVGFKPNFRHTEIININGHLQHPLYVYLKRFCPPIHKEFFEGLYYSPLSIYDVHWNFEKFLVGRDGRIVKRYHPDIQPVEVRADIERELNKNVSPVTNE
;
A
#
# COMPACT_ATOMS: atom_id res chain seq x y z
N MET A 1 20.22 -14.54 5.72
CA MET A 1 20.28 -14.94 4.29
C MET A 1 19.33 -14.05 3.50
N ASN A 2 19.73 -13.48 2.36
CA ASN A 2 18.85 -12.61 1.57
C ASN A 2 17.84 -13.47 0.78
N GLY A 3 16.64 -13.66 1.34
CA GLY A 3 15.60 -14.51 0.75
C GLY A 3 15.09 -14.01 -0.60
N ILE A 4 15.06 -12.69 -0.81
CA ILE A 4 14.63 -12.08 -2.07
C ILE A 4 15.61 -12.44 -3.20
N MET A 5 16.92 -12.37 -2.91
CA MET A 5 17.98 -12.65 -3.87
C MET A 5 18.17 -14.14 -4.16
N HIS A 6 17.98 -15.00 -3.15
CA HIS A 6 18.39 -16.40 -3.24
C HIS A 6 17.26 -17.43 -3.19
N VAL A 7 16.06 -17.06 -2.71
CA VAL A 7 14.96 -18.00 -2.50
C VAL A 7 13.78 -17.68 -3.41
N ARG A 8 13.17 -16.50 -3.25
CA ARG A 8 12.06 -16.05 -4.09
C ARG A 8 12.01 -14.52 -4.09
N PRO A 9 12.08 -13.85 -5.25
CA PRO A 9 12.13 -14.40 -6.60
C PRO A 9 13.38 -15.24 -6.91
N GLY A 10 14.48 -15.04 -6.18
CA GLY A 10 15.71 -15.81 -6.39
C GLY A 10 16.52 -15.30 -7.58
N VAL A 11 17.45 -16.12 -8.06
CA VAL A 11 18.22 -15.87 -9.30
C VAL A 11 18.94 -14.52 -9.33
N GLY A 12 19.42 -14.05 -8.16
CA GLY A 12 20.12 -12.77 -8.06
C GLY A 12 19.23 -11.54 -8.12
N PHE A 13 17.90 -11.70 -8.01
CA PHE A 13 16.95 -10.61 -8.03
C PHE A 13 17.25 -9.56 -6.94
N LYS A 14 17.25 -8.30 -7.34
CA LYS A 14 17.47 -7.14 -6.47
C LYS A 14 16.38 -6.11 -6.74
N PRO A 15 15.54 -5.77 -5.75
CA PRO A 15 14.62 -4.65 -5.86
C PRO A 15 15.37 -3.37 -6.24
N ASN A 16 14.84 -2.60 -7.19
CA ASN A 16 15.38 -1.30 -7.56
C ASN A 16 14.74 -0.14 -6.76
N PHE A 17 14.01 -0.49 -5.70
CA PHE A 17 13.38 0.45 -4.77
C PHE A 17 13.73 0.09 -3.32
N ARG A 18 13.63 1.07 -2.44
CA ARG A 18 13.96 0.91 -1.02
C ARG A 18 12.89 0.05 -0.33
N HIS A 19 13.33 -0.93 0.45
CA HIS A 19 12.48 -1.62 1.41
C HIS A 19 12.54 -0.90 2.77
N THR A 20 11.44 -0.98 3.50
CA THR A 20 11.34 -0.52 4.88
C THR A 20 11.52 -1.70 5.83
N GLU A 21 11.57 -1.40 7.12
CA GLU A 21 11.46 -2.42 8.16
C GLU A 21 10.09 -3.09 8.14
N ILE A 22 10.02 -4.30 8.68
CA ILE A 22 8.75 -5.02 8.86
C ILE A 22 7.98 -4.35 9.99
N ILE A 23 6.73 -4.00 9.71
CA ILE A 23 5.82 -3.36 10.65
C ILE A 23 4.45 -4.03 10.60
N ASN A 24 3.68 -3.90 11.67
CA ASN A 24 2.27 -4.28 11.67
C ASN A 24 1.45 -3.20 10.96
N ILE A 25 0.56 -3.62 10.06
CA ILE A 25 -0.27 -2.70 9.25
C ILE A 25 -1.77 -2.77 9.61
N ASN A 26 -2.16 -3.82 10.33
CA ASN A 26 -3.52 -4.05 10.84
C ASN A 26 -3.47 -4.39 12.34
N GLY A 27 -4.64 -4.37 12.99
CA GLY A 27 -4.80 -4.68 14.41
C GLY A 27 -4.26 -3.62 15.38
N HIS A 28 -4.18 -3.97 16.65
CA HIS A 28 -3.86 -3.05 17.77
C HIS A 28 -2.50 -2.36 17.63
N LEU A 29 -1.52 -3.03 17.03
CA LEU A 29 -0.14 -2.53 16.90
C LEU A 29 0.13 -1.92 15.52
N GLN A 30 -0.91 -1.61 14.75
CA GLN A 30 -0.75 -1.04 13.42
C GLN A 30 0.00 0.28 13.44
N HIS A 31 0.87 0.45 12.46
CA HIS A 31 1.68 1.65 12.31
C HIS A 31 0.81 2.87 11.91
N PRO A 32 1.06 4.09 12.45
CA PRO A 32 0.25 5.29 12.18
C PRO A 32 0.11 5.63 10.69
N LEU A 33 1.15 5.39 9.89
CA LEU A 33 1.08 5.55 8.43
C LEU A 33 -0.06 4.73 7.83
N TYR A 34 -0.20 3.45 8.20
CA TYR A 34 -1.26 2.60 7.67
C TYR A 34 -2.64 2.96 8.22
N VAL A 35 -2.74 3.53 9.43
CA VAL A 35 -3.98 4.14 9.91
C VAL A 35 -4.42 5.26 8.97
N TYR A 36 -3.49 6.14 8.60
CA TYR A 36 -3.74 7.21 7.64
C TYR A 36 -4.15 6.66 6.26
N LEU A 37 -3.36 5.74 5.69
CA LEU A 37 -3.62 5.17 4.36
C LEU A 37 -5.01 4.50 4.26
N LYS A 38 -5.43 3.75 5.29
CA LYS A 38 -6.69 2.99 5.29
C LYS A 38 -7.93 3.87 5.47
N ARG A 39 -7.81 5.06 6.09
CA ARG A 39 -8.95 5.94 6.41
C ARG A 39 -9.56 6.63 5.19
N PHE A 40 -8.75 6.95 4.19
CA PHE A 40 -9.16 7.80 3.06
C PHE A 40 -9.69 7.03 1.85
N CYS A 41 -9.85 5.71 1.95
CA CYS A 41 -10.38 4.91 0.86
C CYS A 41 -11.45 3.94 1.38
N PRO A 42 -12.52 3.72 0.61
CA PRO A 42 -13.50 2.68 0.95
C PRO A 42 -12.80 1.32 1.03
N PRO A 43 -13.37 0.39 1.81
CA PRO A 43 -12.85 -0.96 1.90
C PRO A 43 -12.91 -1.62 0.51
N ILE A 44 -11.83 -2.31 0.12
CA ILE A 44 -11.75 -2.95 -1.20
C ILE A 44 -12.60 -4.24 -1.22
N HIS A 45 -12.70 -4.90 -0.08
CA HIS A 45 -13.56 -6.06 0.17
C HIS A 45 -14.23 -5.93 1.54
N LYS A 46 -15.44 -6.47 1.67
CA LYS A 46 -16.19 -6.47 2.94
C LYS A 46 -15.99 -7.75 3.75
N GLU A 47 -15.41 -8.77 3.14
CA GLU A 47 -15.18 -10.08 3.73
C GLU A 47 -13.73 -10.21 4.15
N PHE A 48 -13.49 -10.95 5.22
CA PHE A 48 -12.14 -11.26 5.71
C PHE A 48 -11.74 -12.65 5.24
N PHE A 49 -10.46 -12.81 4.88
CA PHE A 49 -9.89 -14.14 4.73
C PHE A 49 -9.86 -14.87 6.09
N GLU A 50 -9.98 -16.19 6.05
CA GLU A 50 -9.65 -17.02 7.21
C GLU A 50 -8.13 -17.00 7.47
N GLY A 51 -7.72 -17.19 8.73
CA GLY A 51 -6.30 -17.23 9.08
C GLY A 51 -5.61 -15.86 9.18
N LEU A 52 -6.34 -14.80 9.52
CA LEU A 52 -5.75 -13.50 9.85
C LEU A 52 -5.22 -13.50 11.29
N TYR A 53 -3.93 -13.22 11.45
CA TYR A 53 -3.22 -13.26 12.73
C TYR A 53 -3.09 -11.87 13.37
N TYR A 54 -4.20 -11.15 13.52
CA TYR A 54 -4.26 -9.88 14.24
C TYR A 54 -5.66 -9.60 14.77
N SER A 55 -5.76 -8.68 15.73
CA SER A 55 -7.03 -8.19 16.27
C SER A 55 -6.92 -6.69 16.62
N PRO A 56 -8.04 -5.94 16.63
CA PRO A 56 -9.35 -6.34 16.12
C PRO A 56 -9.37 -6.36 14.58
N LEU A 57 -10.38 -7.01 14.01
CA LEU A 57 -10.64 -6.92 12.57
C LEU A 57 -11.45 -5.66 12.26
N SER A 58 -11.10 -4.96 11.19
CA SER A 58 -11.80 -3.79 10.68
C SER A 58 -12.02 -3.92 9.18
N ILE A 59 -13.20 -3.53 8.70
CA ILE A 59 -13.51 -3.60 7.26
C ILE A 59 -12.52 -2.77 6.43
N TYR A 60 -11.88 -1.77 7.03
CA TYR A 60 -10.89 -0.92 6.38
C TYR A 60 -9.49 -1.55 6.30
N ASP A 61 -9.26 -2.69 6.93
CA ASP A 61 -7.94 -3.35 6.98
C ASP A 61 -7.39 -3.65 5.60
N VAL A 62 -6.05 -3.69 5.51
CA VAL A 62 -5.38 -4.21 4.31
C VAL A 62 -5.72 -5.68 4.21
N HIS A 63 -6.28 -6.09 3.07
CA HIS A 63 -6.91 -7.38 2.91
C HIS A 63 -5.88 -8.50 2.71
N TRP A 64 -4.82 -8.24 1.94
CA TRP A 64 -3.75 -9.20 1.70
C TRP A 64 -2.42 -8.54 1.29
N ASN A 65 -1.38 -9.36 1.14
CA ASN A 65 -0.10 -8.94 0.59
C ASN A 65 -0.27 -8.33 -0.80
N PHE A 66 0.55 -7.33 -1.12
CA PHE A 66 0.52 -6.58 -2.39
C PHE A 66 -0.69 -5.69 -2.62
N GLU A 67 -1.45 -5.31 -1.60
CA GLU A 67 -2.36 -4.17 -1.71
C GLU A 67 -1.57 -2.86 -1.91
N LYS A 68 -2.11 -1.92 -2.69
CA LYS A 68 -1.35 -0.75 -3.18
C LYS A 68 -2.09 0.54 -2.86
N PHE A 69 -1.34 1.60 -2.55
CA PHE A 69 -1.86 2.95 -2.32
C PHE A 69 -1.12 3.92 -3.24
N LEU A 70 -1.86 4.74 -3.98
CA LEU A 70 -1.32 5.86 -4.74
C LEU A 70 -1.49 7.13 -3.91
N VAL A 71 -0.36 7.78 -3.62
CA VAL A 71 -0.29 9.01 -2.85
C VAL A 71 0.17 10.13 -3.78
N GLY A 72 -0.57 11.24 -3.77
CA GLY A 72 -0.26 12.44 -4.56
C GLY A 72 0.96 13.18 -4.01
N ARG A 73 1.48 14.12 -4.80
CA ARG A 73 2.61 14.98 -4.38
C ARG A 73 2.25 15.91 -3.22
N ASP A 74 0.96 16.17 -3.01
CA ASP A 74 0.40 16.90 -1.87
C ASP A 74 0.24 16.04 -0.61
N GLY A 75 0.66 14.76 -0.65
CA GLY A 75 0.55 13.82 0.44
C GLY A 75 -0.83 13.18 0.59
N ARG A 76 -1.81 13.55 -0.24
CA ARG A 76 -3.17 13.00 -0.15
C ARG A 76 -3.28 11.65 -0.84
N ILE A 77 -4.13 10.77 -0.30
CA ILE A 77 -4.41 9.47 -0.90
C ILE A 77 -5.32 9.65 -2.11
N VAL A 78 -4.83 9.23 -3.27
CA VAL A 78 -5.54 9.33 -4.55
C VAL A 78 -6.40 8.10 -4.76
N LYS A 79 -5.83 6.91 -4.53
CA LYS A 79 -6.49 5.63 -4.81
C LYS A 79 -5.86 4.48 -4.06
N ARG A 80 -6.67 3.47 -3.76
CA ARG A 80 -6.31 2.21 -3.14
C ARG A 80 -6.68 1.06 -4.10
N TYR A 81 -5.80 0.08 -4.27
CA TYR A 81 -5.95 -0.98 -5.28
C TYR A 81 -5.91 -2.36 -4.65
N HIS A 82 -6.77 -3.26 -5.14
CA HIS A 82 -6.81 -4.67 -4.73
C HIS A 82 -5.44 -5.35 -4.99
N PRO A 83 -5.05 -6.34 -4.16
CA PRO A 83 -3.85 -7.15 -4.40
C PRO A 83 -3.71 -7.68 -5.84
N ASP A 84 -4.81 -8.11 -6.45
CA ASP A 84 -4.82 -8.71 -7.79
C ASP A 84 -4.55 -7.73 -8.94
N ILE A 85 -4.74 -6.43 -8.70
CA ILE A 85 -4.42 -5.40 -9.70
C ILE A 85 -2.93 -5.45 -9.98
N GLN A 86 -2.56 -5.74 -11.23
CA GLN A 86 -1.17 -5.86 -11.61
C GLN A 86 -0.49 -4.48 -11.58
N PRO A 87 0.81 -4.40 -11.24
CA PRO A 87 1.53 -3.12 -11.21
C PRO A 87 1.43 -2.32 -12.52
N VAL A 88 1.35 -3.00 -13.66
CA VAL A 88 1.21 -2.35 -14.99
C VAL A 88 -0.11 -1.60 -15.14
N GLU A 89 -1.18 -2.09 -14.53
CA GLU A 89 -2.53 -1.48 -14.60
C GLU A 89 -2.60 -0.17 -13.80
N VAL A 90 -1.71 0.02 -12.83
CA VAL A 90 -1.62 1.25 -12.01
C VAL A 90 -0.95 2.39 -12.79
N ARG A 91 -0.26 2.10 -13.90
CA ARG A 91 0.53 3.08 -14.66
C ARG A 91 -0.27 4.31 -15.09
N ALA A 92 -1.45 4.10 -15.67
CA ALA A 92 -2.28 5.20 -16.17
C ALA A 92 -2.69 6.17 -15.06
N ASP A 93 -2.98 5.65 -13.87
CA ASP A 93 -3.30 6.47 -12.70
C ASP A 93 -2.07 7.26 -12.22
N ILE A 94 -0.88 6.66 -12.23
CA ILE A 94 0.38 7.36 -11.90
C ILE A 94 0.66 8.49 -12.89
N GLU A 95 0.57 8.23 -14.20
CA GLU A 95 0.82 9.23 -15.25
C GLU A 95 -0.15 10.40 -15.12
N ARG A 96 -1.43 10.11 -14.83
CA ARG A 96 -2.43 11.15 -14.56
C ARG A 96 -2.06 12.02 -13.36
N GLU A 97 -1.56 11.44 -12.27
CA GLU A 97 -1.12 12.21 -11.09
C GLU A 97 0.14 13.04 -11.36
N LEU A 98 1.07 12.53 -12.16
CA LEU A 98 2.29 13.25 -12.53
C LEU A 98 2.00 14.49 -13.40
N ASN A 99 0.94 14.45 -14.21
CA ASN A 99 0.53 15.53 -15.09
C ASN A 99 -0.32 16.61 -14.41
N LYS A 100 -0.66 16.46 -13.12
CA LYS A 100 -1.37 17.50 -12.38
C LYS A 100 -0.44 18.67 -12.07
N ASN A 101 -0.90 19.88 -12.40
CA ASN A 101 -0.27 21.10 -11.90
C ASN A 101 -0.59 21.22 -10.40
N VAL A 102 0.41 20.93 -9.56
CA VAL A 102 0.26 21.05 -8.11
C VAL A 102 0.53 22.50 -7.74
N SER A 103 -0.53 23.24 -7.39
CA SER A 103 -0.37 24.52 -6.69
C SER A 103 0.33 24.26 -5.36
N PRO A 104 1.33 25.07 -4.95
CA PRO A 104 2.04 24.86 -3.71
C PRO A 104 1.05 24.82 -2.54
N VAL A 105 1.24 23.87 -1.62
CA VAL A 105 0.48 23.80 -0.38
C VAL A 105 0.76 25.08 0.40
N THR A 106 -0.24 25.97 0.50
CA THR A 106 -0.21 27.10 1.41
C THR A 106 -0.37 26.53 2.82
N ASN A 107 0.70 26.57 3.60
CA ASN A 107 0.61 26.33 5.03
C ASN A 107 -0.16 27.51 5.65
N GLU A 108 -1.36 27.24 6.18
CA GLU A 108 -2.02 28.11 7.17
C GLU A 108 -1.47 27.79 8.56
#